data_AF-A0A0E3LCV8-F1
#
_entry.id   AF-A0A0E3LCV8-F1
#
_cell.length_a   1.000
_cell.length_b   1.000
_cell.length_c   1.000
_cell.angle_alpha   90.00
_cell.angle_beta   90.00
_cell.angle_gamma   90.00
#
_symmetry.space_group_name_H-M   'P 1'
#
loop_
_entity.id
_entity.type
_entity.pdbx_description
1 polymer ?
#
loop_
_entity_poly.entity_id
_entity_poly.type
_entity_poly.pdbx_seq_one_letter_code
_entity_poly.pdbx_strand_id
1 'polypeptide(L)'
;MKREEILTLYHSNPDSIASYIEDLELRYKVLESQNIEFRGRISELESQVKSKDVRIEALESQAIEFQERINELESLLNQNIQSNKKPPSTGTFIEKKPKTGSSQEGSSKRPGGQKGHPGSTLNQVEDPDEIIFHRLHKCRCCGRNIEESEAIGYKTRQEFNIVVMRKVTEHRAEIKKCPYCNCKNKADFPKSITKPVQYGITVLTIAIYLRNYQLIPYNRIKNLYEDVFGI
;
A
#
# COMPACT_ATOMS: atom_id res chain seq x y z
N MET A 1 1.35 -28.27 -37.46
CA MET A 1 0.71 -28.55 -38.75
C MET A 1 -0.36 -29.59 -38.53
N LYS A 2 -1.60 -29.34 -38.99
CA LYS A 2 -2.71 -30.29 -38.88
C LYS A 2 -2.64 -31.30 -40.02
N ARG A 3 -3.23 -32.50 -39.85
CA ARG A 3 -3.20 -33.61 -40.82
C ARG A 3 -3.55 -33.18 -42.25
N GLU A 4 -4.56 -32.32 -42.41
CA GLU A 4 -5.01 -31.81 -43.70
C GLU A 4 -3.95 -30.98 -44.42
N GLU A 5 -3.22 -30.13 -43.68
CA GLU A 5 -2.11 -29.30 -44.20
C GLU A 5 -0.92 -30.16 -44.67
N ILE A 6 -0.68 -31.30 -44.01
CA ILE A 6 0.37 -32.26 -44.40
C ILE A 6 0.01 -32.92 -45.73
N LEU A 7 -1.24 -33.34 -45.91
CA LEU A 7 -1.70 -33.99 -47.14
C LEU A 7 -1.67 -33.02 -48.32
N THR A 8 -2.03 -31.75 -48.12
CA THR A 8 -1.92 -30.72 -49.16
C THR A 8 -0.47 -30.47 -49.58
N LEU A 9 0.47 -30.48 -48.65
CA LEU A 9 1.90 -30.33 -48.96
C LEU A 9 2.45 -31.58 -49.66
N TYR A 10 2.03 -32.79 -49.24
CA TYR A 10 2.47 -34.05 -49.83
C TYR A 10 2.07 -34.21 -51.31
N HIS A 11 0.92 -33.66 -51.70
CA HIS A 11 0.46 -33.66 -53.09
C HIS A 11 0.99 -32.48 -53.92
N SER A 12 1.86 -31.62 -53.37
CA SER A 12 2.47 -30.50 -54.08
C SER A 12 3.75 -30.90 -54.85
N ASN A 13 4.28 -30.00 -55.68
CA ASN A 13 5.54 -30.23 -56.42
C ASN A 13 6.72 -30.35 -55.43
N PRO A 14 7.71 -31.25 -55.66
CA PRO A 14 8.98 -31.31 -54.96
C PRO A 14 9.59 -29.97 -54.53
N ASP A 15 9.59 -28.95 -55.39
CA ASP A 15 10.14 -27.63 -55.07
C ASP A 15 9.39 -26.92 -53.92
N SER A 16 8.07 -27.10 -53.84
CA SER A 16 7.23 -26.54 -52.76
C SER A 16 7.47 -27.25 -51.43
N ILE A 17 7.73 -28.57 -51.47
CA ILE A 17 8.11 -29.36 -50.29
C ILE A 17 9.49 -28.92 -49.79
N ALA A 18 10.46 -28.77 -50.70
CA ALA A 18 11.81 -28.31 -50.37
C ALA A 18 11.81 -26.90 -49.74
N SER A 19 11.07 -25.96 -50.33
CA SER A 19 10.93 -24.60 -49.79
C SER A 19 10.30 -24.58 -48.39
N TYR A 20 9.30 -25.43 -48.12
CA TYR A 20 8.71 -25.54 -46.79
C TYR A 20 9.67 -26.12 -45.76
N ILE A 21 10.49 -27.10 -46.14
CA ILE A 21 11.53 -27.67 -45.27
C ILE A 21 12.58 -26.61 -44.94
N GLU A 22 13.03 -25.83 -45.92
CA GLU A 22 13.98 -24.72 -45.69
C GLU A 22 13.42 -23.66 -44.73
N ASP A 23 12.14 -23.28 -44.87
CA ASP A 23 11.49 -22.34 -43.95
C ASP A 23 11.40 -22.90 -42.52
N LEU A 24 11.08 -24.19 -42.38
CA LEU A 24 11.07 -24.86 -41.08
C LEU A 24 12.47 -24.90 -40.44
N GLU A 25 13.52 -25.17 -41.22
CA GLU A 25 14.90 -25.16 -40.75
C GLU A 25 15.34 -23.76 -40.29
N LEU A 26 14.97 -22.72 -41.04
CA LEU A 26 15.21 -21.33 -40.64
C LEU A 26 14.50 -20.99 -39.34
N ARG A 27 13.22 -21.35 -39.22
CA ARG A 27 12.44 -21.13 -37.99
C ARG A 27 13.02 -21.90 -36.80
N TYR A 28 13.49 -23.12 -37.02
CA TYR A 28 14.13 -23.92 -35.97
C TYR A 28 15.43 -23.24 -35.48
N LYS A 29 16.28 -22.76 -36.39
CA LYS A 29 17.51 -22.01 -36.04
C LYS A 29 17.20 -20.75 -35.23
N VAL A 30 16.16 -20.00 -35.60
CA VAL A 30 15.72 -18.82 -34.85
C VAL A 30 15.28 -19.21 -33.44
N LEU A 31 14.41 -20.22 -33.31
CA LEU A 31 13.96 -20.71 -32.00
C LEU A 31 15.11 -21.23 -31.13
N GLU A 32 16.11 -21.87 -31.73
CA GLU A 32 17.29 -22.35 -31.02
C GLU A 32 18.13 -21.17 -30.49
N SER A 33 18.33 -20.13 -31.31
CA SER A 33 19.03 -18.91 -30.88
C SER A 33 18.32 -18.20 -29.74
N GLN A 34 16.99 -18.10 -29.79
CA GLN A 34 16.18 -17.51 -28.72
C GLN A 34 16.26 -18.32 -27.43
N ASN A 35 16.28 -19.66 -27.51
CA ASN A 35 16.43 -20.50 -26.32
C ASN A 35 17.79 -20.32 -25.65
N ILE A 36 18.87 -20.13 -26.43
CA ILE A 36 20.20 -19.84 -25.90
C ILE A 36 20.19 -18.49 -25.17
N GLU A 37 19.59 -17.46 -25.77
CA GLU A 37 19.45 -16.14 -25.16
C GLU A 37 18.66 -16.19 -23.84
N PHE A 38 17.49 -16.85 -23.84
CA PHE A 38 16.67 -17.00 -22.63
C PHE A 38 17.40 -17.76 -21.53
N ARG A 39 18.14 -18.82 -21.86
CA ARG A 39 18.99 -19.53 -20.89
C ARG A 39 20.07 -18.62 -20.30
N GLY A 40 20.70 -17.79 -21.13
CA GLY A 40 21.65 -16.77 -20.67
C GLY A 40 21.01 -15.79 -19.68
N ARG A 41 19.81 -15.28 -20.01
CA ARG A 41 19.09 -14.36 -19.15
C ARG A 41 18.66 -14.98 -17.81
N ILE A 42 18.25 -16.25 -17.83
CA ILE A 42 17.93 -17.01 -16.60
C ILE A 42 19.16 -17.11 -15.71
N SER A 43 20.32 -17.48 -16.27
CA SER A 43 21.57 -17.59 -15.49
C SER A 43 22.00 -16.25 -14.88
N GLU A 44 21.85 -15.15 -15.62
CA GLU A 44 22.13 -13.80 -15.11
C GLU A 44 21.19 -13.42 -13.95
N LEU A 45 19.89 -13.66 -14.11
CA LEU A 45 18.91 -13.38 -13.07
C LEU A 45 19.15 -14.22 -11.80
N GLU A 46 19.51 -15.50 -11.96
CA GLU A 46 19.88 -16.36 -10.83
C GLU A 46 21.11 -15.83 -10.08
N SER A 47 22.13 -15.33 -10.79
CA SER A 47 23.30 -14.69 -10.18
C SER A 47 22.91 -13.42 -9.41
N GLN A 48 22.04 -12.58 -9.99
CA GLN A 48 21.54 -11.38 -9.32
C GLN A 48 20.75 -11.71 -8.06
N VAL A 49 19.88 -12.72 -8.09
CA VAL A 49 19.12 -13.16 -6.91
C VAL A 49 20.06 -13.60 -5.80
N LYS A 50 21.03 -14.47 -6.08
CA LYS A 50 22.04 -14.90 -5.09
C LYS A 50 22.79 -13.71 -4.48
N SER A 51 23.18 -12.73 -5.28
CA SER A 51 23.87 -11.53 -4.77
C SER A 51 23.00 -10.68 -3.84
N LYS A 52 21.68 -10.61 -4.11
CA LYS A 52 20.72 -9.90 -3.28
C LYS A 52 20.44 -10.63 -1.97
N ASP A 53 20.34 -11.96 -2.01
CA ASP A 53 20.13 -12.77 -0.80
C ASP A 53 21.30 -12.59 0.19
N VAL A 54 22.54 -12.64 -0.29
CA VAL A 54 23.73 -12.36 0.54
C VAL A 54 23.69 -10.95 1.15
N ARG A 55 23.21 -9.96 0.39
CA ARG A 55 23.08 -8.58 0.91
C ARG A 55 21.97 -8.47 1.96
N ILE A 56 20.88 -9.21 1.82
CA ILE A 56 19.79 -9.26 2.79
C ILE A 56 20.30 -9.87 4.10
N GLU A 57 20.96 -11.03 4.04
CA GLU A 57 21.54 -11.69 5.23
C GLU A 57 22.53 -10.79 5.98
N ALA A 58 23.36 -10.03 5.24
CA ALA A 58 24.29 -9.08 5.83
C ALA A 58 23.58 -7.90 6.53
N LEU A 59 22.51 -7.38 5.94
CA LEU A 59 21.71 -6.29 6.53
C LEU A 59 20.91 -6.76 7.75
N GLU A 60 20.38 -7.97 7.71
CA GLU A 60 19.67 -8.58 8.85
C GLU A 60 20.61 -8.76 10.04
N SER A 61 21.84 -9.22 9.78
CA SER A 61 22.86 -9.38 10.82
C SER A 61 23.23 -8.03 11.46
N GLN A 62 23.39 -6.96 10.67
CA GLN A 62 23.62 -5.61 11.18
C GLN A 62 22.44 -5.07 11.98
N ALA A 63 21.20 -5.37 11.56
CA ALA A 63 20.01 -4.94 12.28
C ALA A 63 19.93 -5.58 13.68
N ILE A 64 20.31 -6.86 13.81
CA ILE A 64 20.39 -7.56 15.09
C ILE A 64 21.45 -6.90 15.99
N GLU A 65 22.66 -6.66 15.47
CA GLU A 65 23.74 -6.02 16.23
C GLU A 65 23.34 -4.63 16.75
N PHE A 66 22.72 -3.81 15.90
CA PHE A 66 22.23 -2.49 16.32
C PHE A 66 21.12 -2.58 17.36
N GLN A 67 20.22 -3.56 17.25
CA GLN A 67 19.15 -3.75 18.24
C GLN A 67 19.72 -4.16 19.60
N GLU A 68 20.70 -5.05 19.63
CA GLU A 68 21.41 -5.42 20.87
C GLU A 68 22.10 -4.21 21.49
N ARG A 69 22.78 -3.41 20.68
CA ARG A 69 23.46 -2.20 21.15
C ARG A 69 22.50 -1.16 21.73
N ILE A 70 21.34 -0.97 21.11
CA ILE A 70 20.29 -0.10 21.63
C ILE A 70 19.80 -0.59 22.99
N ASN A 71 19.51 -1.89 23.12
CA ASN A 71 19.04 -2.47 24.38
C ASN A 71 20.07 -2.31 25.51
N GLU A 72 21.36 -2.51 25.23
CA GLU A 72 22.44 -2.27 26.19
C GLU A 72 22.48 -0.81 26.66
N LEU A 73 22.44 0.14 25.73
CA LEU A 73 22.47 1.57 26.03
C LEU A 73 21.24 2.01 26.84
N GLU A 74 20.06 1.50 26.51
CA GLU A 74 18.83 1.74 27.28
C GLU A 74 18.91 1.17 28.70
N SER A 75 19.48 -0.03 28.87
CA SER A 75 19.72 -0.64 30.18
C SER A 75 20.66 0.20 31.04
N LEU A 76 21.79 0.66 30.47
CA LEU A 76 22.76 1.52 31.17
C LEU A 76 22.14 2.87 31.58
N LEU A 77 21.30 3.45 30.72
CA LEU A 77 20.59 4.69 31.03
C LEU A 77 19.61 4.49 32.19
N ASN A 78 18.84 3.40 32.18
CA ASN A 78 17.90 3.06 33.24
C ASN A 78 18.59 2.79 34.58
N GLN A 79 19.76 2.15 34.57
CA GLN A 79 20.57 1.93 35.77
C GLN A 79 21.10 3.25 36.35
N ASN A 80 21.58 4.18 35.52
CA ASN A 80 22.05 5.50 35.99
C ASN A 80 20.92 6.36 36.61
N ILE A 81 19.70 6.23 36.10
CA ILE A 81 18.52 6.89 36.67
C ILE A 81 18.17 6.34 38.06
N GLN A 82 18.41 5.05 38.31
CA GLN A 82 18.16 4.41 39.61
C GLN A 82 19.29 4.67 40.62
N SER A 83 20.55 4.74 40.18
CA SER A 83 21.73 4.98 41.03
C SER A 83 21.77 6.39 41.64
N ASN A 84 21.19 7.40 40.95
CA ASN A 84 21.08 8.77 41.45
C ASN A 84 19.93 8.98 42.47
N LYS A 85 19.23 7.91 42.89
CA LYS A 85 18.13 7.96 43.87
C LYS A 85 18.43 7.24 45.20
N LYS A 86 19.66 7.32 45.72
CA LYS A 86 19.97 6.86 47.09
C LYS A 86 20.71 7.93 47.90
N PRO A 87 20.14 8.43 49.02
CA PRO A 87 20.88 9.17 50.03
C PRO A 87 21.53 8.22 51.07
N PRO A 88 22.56 8.64 51.82
CA PRO A 88 23.24 7.80 52.80
C PRO A 88 22.46 7.71 54.13
N SER A 89 22.32 6.47 54.60
CA SER A 89 22.05 5.96 55.97
C SER A 89 21.37 6.79 57.08
N THR A 90 20.45 6.07 57.75
CA THR A 90 20.15 6.01 59.21
C THR A 90 18.82 6.60 59.69
N GLY A 91 18.01 5.75 60.35
CA GLY A 91 17.23 6.14 61.53
C GLY A 91 15.75 6.51 61.34
N THR A 92 14.89 5.49 61.52
CA THR A 92 13.63 5.48 62.29
C THR A 92 12.60 6.63 62.22
N PHE A 93 11.33 6.19 62.16
CA PHE A 93 10.05 6.84 62.42
C PHE A 93 9.27 7.45 61.25
N ILE A 94 8.11 6.81 61.02
CA ILE A 94 7.01 7.23 60.16
C ILE A 94 6.32 8.41 60.86
N GLU A 95 6.64 9.63 60.45
CA GLU A 95 5.76 10.78 60.67
C GLU A 95 5.23 11.26 59.33
N LYS A 96 3.89 11.37 59.25
CA LYS A 96 3.15 11.82 58.08
C LYS A 96 3.65 13.21 57.68
N LYS A 97 4.43 13.29 56.59
CA LYS A 97 4.79 14.59 56.01
C LYS A 97 3.55 15.21 55.34
N PRO A 98 3.29 16.51 55.56
CA PRO A 98 2.19 17.21 54.90
C PRO A 98 2.42 17.20 53.39
N LYS A 99 1.33 17.14 52.61
CA LYS A 99 1.38 17.23 51.14
C LYS A 99 2.16 18.49 50.75
N THR A 100 3.40 18.35 50.33
CA THR A 100 4.15 19.44 49.73
C THR A 100 3.49 19.71 48.39
N GLY A 101 2.99 20.94 48.24
CA GLY A 101 2.43 21.45 46.99
C GLY A 101 3.37 21.14 45.83
N SER A 102 2.79 20.78 44.69
CA SER A 102 3.52 20.48 43.47
C SER A 102 4.38 21.69 43.07
N SER A 103 5.66 21.67 43.41
CA SER A 103 6.69 22.49 42.76
C SER A 103 7.07 21.84 41.43
N GLN A 104 6.09 21.64 40.55
CA GLN A 104 6.39 21.61 39.12
C GLN A 104 6.24 23.04 38.64
N GLU A 105 7.35 23.78 38.66
CA GLU A 105 7.46 24.96 37.81
C GLU A 105 7.11 24.51 36.39
N GLY A 106 6.06 25.11 35.83
CA GLY A 106 5.59 24.78 34.49
C GLY A 106 6.77 24.82 33.53
N SER A 107 6.96 23.73 32.78
CA SER A 107 8.02 23.62 31.79
C SER A 107 8.05 24.89 30.94
N SER A 108 9.15 25.65 31.00
CA SER A 108 9.37 26.85 30.19
C SER A 108 9.62 26.52 28.70
N LYS A 109 9.53 25.24 28.32
CA LYS A 109 9.61 24.81 26.93
C LYS A 109 8.36 25.29 26.20
N ARG A 110 8.57 26.19 25.24
CA ARG A 110 7.52 26.61 24.31
C ARG A 110 7.04 25.37 23.54
N PRO A 111 5.72 25.19 23.36
CA PRO A 111 5.20 24.13 22.50
C PRO A 111 5.77 24.30 21.08
N GLY A 112 6.38 23.24 20.54
CA GLY A 112 7.00 23.24 19.22
C GLY A 112 8.16 22.26 19.10
N GLY A 113 8.58 22.01 17.85
CA GLY A 113 9.77 21.20 17.55
C GLY A 113 11.06 21.83 18.08
N GLN A 114 12.14 21.04 18.11
CA GLN A 114 13.46 21.52 18.55
C GLN A 114 13.89 22.75 17.75
N LYS A 115 14.47 23.75 18.44
CA LYS A 115 15.02 24.94 17.78
C LYS A 115 15.96 24.53 16.64
N GLY A 116 15.68 25.01 15.43
CA GLY A 116 16.50 24.74 14.24
C GLY A 116 15.99 23.60 13.35
N HIS A 117 14.97 22.84 13.76
CA HIS A 117 14.38 21.84 12.86
C HIS A 117 13.50 22.54 11.81
N PRO A 118 13.73 22.32 10.50
CA PRO A 118 12.81 22.82 9.48
C PRO A 118 11.45 22.17 9.70
N GLY A 119 10.42 23.00 9.83
CA GLY A 119 9.05 22.53 9.89
C GLY A 119 8.62 22.06 8.49
N SER A 120 7.97 20.89 8.42
CA SER A 120 7.23 20.49 7.24
C SER A 120 5.76 20.80 7.49
N THR A 121 5.19 21.73 6.72
CA THR A 121 3.76 22.03 6.76
C THR A 121 3.10 21.40 5.54
N LEU A 122 1.91 20.82 5.71
CA LEU A 122 1.14 20.30 4.59
C LEU A 122 0.82 21.45 3.62
N ASN A 123 1.16 21.27 2.34
CA ASN A 123 0.94 22.27 1.32
C ASN A 123 -0.52 22.25 0.83
N GLN A 124 -1.05 23.42 0.52
CA GLN A 124 -2.32 23.54 -0.19
C GLN A 124 -2.16 23.05 -1.63
N VAL A 125 -3.20 22.41 -2.16
CA VAL A 125 -3.32 22.05 -3.58
C VAL A 125 -3.89 23.23 -4.36
N GLU A 126 -3.46 23.41 -5.60
CA GLU A 126 -3.95 24.51 -6.46
C GLU A 126 -5.39 24.28 -6.93
N ASP A 127 -5.77 23.02 -7.18
CA ASP A 127 -7.08 22.61 -7.69
C ASP A 127 -7.77 21.66 -6.69
N PRO A 128 -8.60 22.19 -5.76
CA PRO A 128 -9.34 21.37 -4.80
C PRO A 128 -10.58 20.74 -5.44
N ASP A 129 -10.95 19.52 -4.99
CA ASP A 129 -12.11 18.77 -5.51
C ASP A 129 -13.46 19.52 -5.35
N GLU A 130 -13.60 20.31 -4.28
CA GLU A 130 -14.79 21.11 -3.99
C GLU A 130 -14.39 22.47 -3.38
N ILE A 131 -15.08 23.55 -3.77
CA ILE A 131 -14.90 24.90 -3.21
C ILE A 131 -16.20 25.36 -2.56
N ILE A 132 -16.17 25.52 -1.24
CA ILE A 132 -17.30 26.02 -0.45
C ILE A 132 -17.08 27.50 -0.11
N PHE A 133 -17.99 28.37 -0.57
CA PHE A 133 -17.93 29.80 -0.29
C PHE A 133 -18.67 30.17 1.00
N HIS A 134 -17.96 30.77 1.95
CA HIS A 134 -18.54 31.34 3.16
C HIS A 134 -18.83 32.83 2.96
N ARG A 135 -20.10 33.19 2.76
CA ARG A 135 -20.53 34.57 2.50
C ARG A 135 -20.59 35.41 3.79
N LEU A 136 -20.24 36.68 3.67
CA LEU A 136 -20.34 37.66 4.76
C LEU A 136 -21.64 38.44 4.61
N HIS A 137 -22.56 38.27 5.55
CA HIS A 137 -23.85 38.96 5.51
C HIS A 137 -23.83 40.33 6.20
N LYS A 138 -23.03 40.49 7.26
CA LYS A 138 -23.00 41.71 8.08
C LYS A 138 -21.58 42.20 8.30
N CYS A 139 -21.41 43.51 8.25
CA CYS A 139 -20.15 44.15 8.61
C CYS A 139 -19.87 43.94 10.10
N ARG A 140 -18.68 43.43 10.44
CA ARG A 140 -18.28 43.22 11.84
C ARG A 140 -18.07 44.52 12.63
N CYS A 141 -17.83 45.64 11.94
CA CYS A 141 -17.61 46.94 12.57
C CYS A 141 -18.91 47.68 12.88
N CYS A 142 -19.84 47.78 11.92
CA CYS A 142 -21.05 48.59 12.06
C CYS A 142 -22.37 47.81 11.98
N GLY A 143 -22.33 46.49 11.76
CA GLY A 143 -23.50 45.61 11.76
C GLY A 143 -24.42 45.69 10.53
N ARG A 144 -24.18 46.62 9.61
CA ARG A 144 -24.97 46.78 8.37
C ARG A 144 -24.86 45.56 7.46
N ASN A 145 -25.91 45.31 6.68
CA ASN A 145 -25.93 44.24 5.68
C ASN A 145 -24.93 44.57 4.55
N ILE A 146 -24.08 43.60 4.20
CA ILE A 146 -23.08 43.67 3.12
C ILE A 146 -23.14 42.44 2.21
N GLU A 147 -24.22 41.65 2.28
CA GLU A 147 -24.36 40.42 1.50
C GLU A 147 -24.27 40.64 -0.01
N GLU A 148 -24.82 41.75 -0.49
CA GLU A 148 -24.81 42.13 -1.90
C GLU A 148 -23.55 42.91 -2.31
N SER A 149 -22.66 43.22 -1.37
CA SER A 149 -21.41 43.91 -1.68
C SER A 149 -20.43 42.97 -2.37
N GLU A 150 -19.69 43.49 -3.37
CA GLU A 150 -18.69 42.71 -4.11
C GLU A 150 -17.53 42.25 -3.19
N ALA A 151 -17.11 41.00 -3.35
CA ALA A 151 -16.00 40.44 -2.58
C ALA A 151 -14.66 40.92 -3.16
N ILE A 152 -13.82 41.50 -2.30
CA ILE A 152 -12.50 42.03 -2.71
C ILE A 152 -11.42 40.93 -2.72
N GLY A 153 -11.69 39.78 -2.08
CA GLY A 153 -10.79 38.63 -2.06
C GLY A 153 -11.23 37.58 -1.05
N TYR A 154 -10.52 36.45 -1.04
CA TYR A 154 -10.81 35.31 -0.18
C TYR A 154 -9.59 34.92 0.65
N LYS A 155 -9.83 34.52 1.90
CA LYS A 155 -8.85 33.77 2.68
C LYS A 155 -9.16 32.29 2.53
N THR A 156 -8.17 31.52 2.08
CA THR A 156 -8.35 30.09 1.81
C THR A 156 -7.80 29.22 2.94
N ARG A 157 -8.50 28.11 3.18
CA ARG A 157 -8.11 26.99 4.02
C ARG A 157 -8.58 25.73 3.30
N GLN A 158 -7.77 24.67 3.34
CA GLN A 158 -8.12 23.38 2.76
C GLN A 158 -8.11 22.32 3.83
N GLU A 159 -9.08 21.42 3.73
CA GLU A 159 -9.19 20.21 4.53
C GLU A 159 -9.01 19.02 3.59
N PHE A 160 -8.09 18.13 3.93
CA PHE A 160 -7.87 16.88 3.19
C PHE A 160 -8.70 15.80 3.86
N ASN A 161 -9.74 15.35 3.17
CA ASN A 161 -10.60 14.29 3.66
C ASN A 161 -10.44 13.01 2.83
N ILE A 162 -10.55 11.85 3.47
CA ILE A 162 -10.47 10.55 2.79
C ILE A 162 -11.85 9.91 2.81
N VAL A 163 -12.44 9.74 1.63
CA VAL A 163 -13.73 9.08 1.47
C VAL A 163 -13.52 7.61 1.11
N VAL A 164 -13.87 6.71 2.03
CA VAL A 164 -13.78 5.26 1.82
C VAL A 164 -15.16 4.70 1.51
N MET A 165 -15.33 4.06 0.36
CA MET A 165 -16.60 3.48 -0.07
C MET A 165 -16.42 2.06 -0.63
N ARG A 166 -17.25 1.11 -0.19
CA ARG A 166 -17.32 -0.22 -0.81
C ARG A 166 -18.06 -0.14 -2.15
N LYS A 167 -17.51 -0.79 -3.17
CA LYS A 167 -18.14 -0.92 -4.49
C LYS A 167 -18.47 -2.38 -4.77
N VAL A 168 -19.75 -2.67 -4.99
CA VAL A 168 -20.24 -4.01 -5.36
C VAL A 168 -20.67 -4.00 -6.82
N THR A 169 -20.10 -4.90 -7.62
CA THR A 169 -20.46 -5.07 -9.03
C THR A 169 -21.19 -6.40 -9.19
N GLU A 170 -22.47 -6.36 -9.55
CA GLU A 170 -23.25 -7.56 -9.88
C GLU A 170 -23.01 -7.94 -11.34
N HIS A 171 -22.43 -9.11 -11.58
CA HIS A 171 -22.32 -9.68 -12.92
C HIS A 171 -23.60 -10.48 -13.22
N ARG A 172 -24.32 -10.14 -14.29
CA ARG A 172 -25.52 -10.86 -14.72
C ARG A 172 -25.25 -11.59 -16.04
N ALA A 173 -25.44 -12.89 -16.02
CA ALA A 173 -25.43 -13.72 -17.22
C ALA A 173 -26.86 -13.91 -17.74
N GLU A 174 -27.09 -13.60 -19.02
CA GLU A 174 -28.39 -13.83 -19.64
C GLU A 174 -28.70 -15.32 -19.73
N ILE A 175 -29.99 -15.63 -19.63
CA ILE A 175 -30.52 -16.98 -19.87
C ILE A 175 -31.65 -16.86 -20.88
N LYS A 176 -31.47 -17.45 -22.07
CA LYS A 176 -32.42 -17.35 -23.19
C LYS A 176 -32.85 -18.73 -23.65
N LYS A 177 -34.11 -18.86 -24.02
CA LYS A 177 -34.65 -20.05 -24.67
C LYS A 177 -34.52 -19.87 -26.18
N CYS A 178 -33.92 -20.83 -26.88
CA CYS A 178 -33.86 -20.79 -28.33
C CYS A 178 -35.28 -20.98 -28.90
N PRO A 179 -35.79 -20.08 -29.77
CA PRO A 179 -37.14 -20.22 -30.31
C PRO A 179 -37.29 -21.39 -31.29
N TYR A 180 -36.17 -21.90 -31.82
CA TYR A 180 -36.18 -22.96 -32.84
C TYR A 180 -36.10 -24.37 -32.25
N CYS A 181 -35.25 -24.58 -31.23
CA CYS A 181 -35.04 -25.91 -30.62
C CYS A 181 -35.48 -25.98 -29.15
N ASN A 182 -36.01 -24.90 -28.59
CA ASN A 182 -36.48 -24.80 -27.21
C ASN A 182 -35.39 -24.98 -26.13
N CYS A 183 -34.11 -25.15 -26.53
CA CYS A 183 -32.99 -25.31 -25.61
C CYS A 183 -32.72 -24.04 -24.79
N LYS A 184 -32.34 -24.22 -23.53
CA LYS A 184 -31.98 -23.15 -22.60
C LYS A 184 -30.48 -22.86 -22.71
N ASN A 185 -30.14 -21.66 -23.18
CA ASN A 185 -28.77 -21.18 -23.29
C ASN A 185 -28.48 -20.21 -22.15
N LYS A 186 -27.26 -20.25 -21.62
CA LYS A 186 -26.77 -19.35 -20.57
C LYS A 186 -25.50 -18.69 -21.06
N ALA A 187 -25.36 -17.39 -20.82
CA ALA A 187 -24.08 -16.71 -21.02
C ALA A 187 -23.08 -17.16 -19.94
N ASP A 188 -21.81 -17.22 -20.31
CA ASP A 188 -20.72 -17.50 -19.37
C ASP A 188 -20.28 -16.24 -18.62
N PHE A 189 -19.84 -16.41 -17.39
CA PHE A 189 -19.14 -15.36 -16.66
C PHE A 189 -17.67 -15.27 -17.10
N PRO A 190 -17.03 -14.09 -16.97
CA PRO A 190 -15.58 -13.98 -17.13
C PRO A 190 -14.84 -14.97 -16.21
N LYS A 191 -13.70 -15.49 -16.66
CA LYS A 191 -12.90 -16.49 -15.90
C LYS A 191 -12.50 -16.04 -14.49
N SER A 192 -12.43 -14.73 -14.25
CA SER A 192 -12.11 -14.14 -12.95
C SER A 192 -13.28 -14.22 -11.94
N ILE A 193 -14.51 -14.39 -12.41
CA ILE A 193 -15.72 -14.48 -11.56
C ILE A 193 -16.07 -15.96 -11.42
N THR A 194 -15.59 -16.55 -10.33
CA THR A 194 -15.66 -18.01 -10.10
C THR A 194 -16.69 -18.40 -9.05
N LYS A 195 -17.11 -17.46 -8.20
CA LYS A 195 -18.06 -17.68 -7.11
C LYS A 195 -19.25 -16.71 -7.22
N PRO A 196 -20.43 -17.09 -6.68
CA PRO A 196 -21.58 -16.19 -6.61
C PRO A 196 -21.30 -14.88 -5.87
N VAL A 197 -20.43 -14.93 -4.84
CA VAL A 197 -19.91 -13.78 -4.11
C VAL A 197 -18.41 -14.01 -3.90
N GLN A 198 -17.59 -13.01 -4.22
CA GLN A 198 -16.15 -13.04 -4.00
C GLN A 198 -15.60 -11.63 -3.75
N TYR A 199 -14.49 -11.54 -3.02
CA TYR A 199 -13.77 -10.29 -2.88
C TYR A 199 -13.04 -9.93 -4.19
N GLY A 200 -13.06 -8.65 -4.53
CA GLY A 200 -12.32 -8.11 -5.67
C GLY A 200 -10.81 -8.03 -5.39
N ILE A 201 -10.03 -7.88 -6.45
CA ILE A 201 -8.55 -7.88 -6.35
C ILE A 201 -8.04 -6.79 -5.39
N THR A 202 -8.60 -5.58 -5.43
CA THR A 202 -8.19 -4.46 -4.57
C THR A 202 -8.33 -4.79 -3.09
N VAL A 203 -9.43 -5.43 -2.70
CA VAL A 203 -9.71 -5.86 -1.32
C VAL A 203 -8.66 -6.89 -0.88
N LEU A 204 -8.37 -7.88 -1.73
CA LEU A 204 -7.35 -8.90 -1.45
C LEU A 204 -5.95 -8.29 -1.35
N THR A 205 -5.59 -7.36 -2.24
CA THR A 205 -4.29 -6.69 -2.25
C THR A 205 -4.05 -5.88 -0.98
N ILE A 206 -5.04 -5.12 -0.52
CA ILE A 206 -4.91 -4.35 0.73
C ILE A 206 -4.73 -5.32 1.91
N ALA A 207 -5.46 -6.44 1.97
CA ALA A 207 -5.34 -7.38 3.07
C ALA A 207 -3.95 -8.01 3.12
N ILE A 208 -3.41 -8.39 1.96
CA ILE A 208 -2.06 -8.94 1.81
C ILE A 208 -1.01 -7.89 2.20
N TYR A 209 -1.15 -6.64 1.76
CA TYR A 209 -0.25 -5.56 2.12
C TYR A 209 -0.23 -5.31 3.63
N LEU A 210 -1.41 -5.19 4.26
CA LEU A 210 -1.53 -4.99 5.70
C LEU A 210 -0.94 -6.16 6.49
N ARG A 211 -1.09 -7.39 5.98
CA ARG A 211 -0.54 -8.57 6.64
C ARG A 211 0.98 -8.65 6.47
N ASN A 212 1.48 -8.58 5.25
CA ASN A 212 2.87 -8.93 4.97
C ASN A 212 3.82 -7.76 5.17
N TYR A 213 3.37 -6.54 4.90
CA TYR A 213 4.21 -5.35 5.00
C TYR A 213 3.98 -4.60 6.31
N GLN A 214 2.71 -4.40 6.70
CA GLN A 214 2.38 -3.73 7.97
C GLN A 214 2.31 -4.69 9.18
N LEU A 215 2.50 -6.00 8.95
CA LEU A 215 2.55 -7.05 9.98
C LEU A 215 1.34 -7.07 10.92
N ILE A 216 0.16 -6.69 10.41
CA ILE A 216 -1.05 -6.63 11.22
C ILE A 216 -1.61 -8.06 11.41
N PRO A 217 -1.91 -8.48 12.65
CA PRO A 217 -2.52 -9.78 12.92
C PRO A 217 -3.88 -9.95 12.22
N TYR A 218 -4.23 -11.19 11.83
CA TYR A 218 -5.46 -11.48 11.08
C TYR A 218 -6.73 -10.87 11.71
N ASN A 219 -6.92 -11.04 13.02
CA ASN A 219 -8.11 -10.53 13.71
C ASN A 219 -8.19 -9.00 13.66
N ARG A 220 -7.04 -8.32 13.68
CA ARG A 220 -6.99 -6.85 13.54
C ARG A 220 -7.26 -6.40 12.12
N ILE A 221 -6.81 -7.14 11.11
CA ILE A 221 -7.17 -6.86 9.71
C ILE A 221 -8.68 -7.04 9.52
N LYS A 222 -9.25 -8.10 10.07
CA LYS A 222 -10.70 -8.33 10.04
C LYS A 222 -11.47 -7.14 10.63
N ASN A 223 -11.14 -6.74 11.86
CA ASN A 223 -11.81 -5.60 12.50
C ASN A 223 -11.62 -4.31 11.69
N LEU A 224 -10.42 -4.07 11.15
CA LEU A 224 -10.18 -2.90 10.28
C LEU A 224 -11.09 -2.92 9.04
N TYR A 225 -11.33 -4.09 8.46
CA TYR A 225 -12.21 -4.21 7.29
C TYR A 225 -13.66 -3.94 7.62
N GLU A 226 -14.13 -4.43 8.77
CA GLU A 226 -15.46 -4.15 9.29
C GLU A 226 -15.61 -2.65 9.59
N ASP A 227 -14.65 -2.06 10.32
CA ASP A 227 -14.70 -0.68 10.82
C ASP A 227 -14.54 0.37 9.71
N VAL A 228 -13.63 0.14 8.75
CA VAL A 228 -13.25 1.14 7.73
C VAL A 228 -13.97 0.91 6.40
N PHE A 229 -14.13 -0.35 5.99
CA PHE A 229 -14.69 -0.71 4.68
C PHE A 229 -16.13 -1.24 4.74
N GLY A 230 -16.63 -1.62 5.92
CA GLY A 230 -17.98 -2.16 6.11
C GLY A 230 -18.20 -3.48 5.37
N ILE A 231 -17.17 -4.34 5.32
CA ILE A 231 -17.17 -5.66 4.68
C ILE A 231 -16.63 -6.75 5.61
#